data_AF-A0A7X3Y2Z0-F1
#
_entry.id   AF-A0A7X3Y2Z0-F1
#
_cell.length_a   1.000
_cell.length_b   1.000
_cell.length_c   1.000
_cell.angle_alpha   90.00
_cell.angle_beta   90.00
_cell.angle_gamma   90.00
#
_symmetry.space_group_name_H-M   'P 1'
#
loop_
_entity.id
_entity.type
_entity.pdbx_description
1 polymer ?
#
loop_
_entity_poly.entity_id
_entity_poly.type
_entity_poly.pdbx_seq_one_letter_code
_entity_poly.pdbx_strand_id
1 'polypeptide(L)'
;MAQGDPQGAANSIGRAALLASQLGKQETLKTDQLPYRIMADLFRAQEQVYQAMALFQQSGERVPVSSGICSLLSLGKQRAARAQENNSITGTGTEVHDRLHQQTMEWLDIVGELQEEWACR
;
A
#
# COMPACT_ATOMS: atom_id res chain seq x y z
N MET A 1 6.87 5.73 -23.82
CA MET A 1 5.73 5.49 -22.91
C MET A 1 6.09 6.12 -21.58
N ALA A 2 5.25 6.99 -21.01
CA ALA A 2 5.51 7.61 -19.72
C ALA A 2 5.40 6.56 -18.61
N GLN A 3 6.44 5.76 -18.43
CA GLN A 3 6.71 5.15 -17.12
C GLN A 3 7.17 6.28 -16.20
N GLY A 4 6.63 6.34 -14.99
CA GLY A 4 7.35 7.00 -13.89
C GLY A 4 6.97 8.44 -13.55
N ASP A 5 5.69 8.70 -13.28
CA ASP A 5 5.33 9.74 -12.29
C ASP A 5 4.88 9.07 -10.99
N PRO A 6 5.83 8.55 -10.17
CA PRO A 6 5.48 7.96 -8.88
C PRO A 6 4.83 8.98 -7.94
N GLN A 7 5.11 10.28 -8.10
CA GLN A 7 4.50 11.32 -7.29
C GLN A 7 3.00 11.49 -7.62
N GLY A 8 2.65 11.50 -8.90
CA GLY A 8 1.27 11.51 -9.37
C GLY A 8 0.50 10.25 -8.97
N ALA A 9 1.15 9.08 -9.04
CA ALA A 9 0.59 7.82 -8.55
C ALA A 9 0.30 7.88 -7.04
N ALA A 10 1.28 8.31 -6.23
CA ALA A 10 1.10 8.50 -4.80
C ALA A 10 -0.10 9.40 -4.47
N ASN A 11 -0.23 10.54 -5.16
CA ASN A 11 -1.32 11.48 -4.92
C ASN A 11 -2.70 10.88 -5.27
N SER A 12 -2.81 10.19 -6.41
CA SER A 12 -4.09 9.59 -6.83
C SER A 12 -4.51 8.45 -5.90
N ILE A 13 -3.58 7.58 -5.53
CA ILE A 13 -3.80 6.46 -4.61
C ILE A 13 -4.12 6.96 -3.20
N GLY A 14 -3.43 8.00 -2.71
CA GLY A 14 -3.73 8.61 -1.42
C GLY A 14 -5.16 9.15 -1.32
N ARG A 15 -5.69 9.71 -2.43
CA ARG A 15 -7.11 10.10 -2.53
C ARG A 15 -8.04 8.89 -2.54
N ALA A 16 -7.70 7.83 -3.26
CA ALA A 16 -8.47 6.58 -3.23
C ALA A 16 -8.52 5.96 -1.82
N ALA A 17 -7.40 5.97 -1.08
CA ALA A 17 -7.34 5.52 0.31
C ALA A 17 -8.27 6.33 1.23
N LEU A 18 -8.32 7.65 1.04
CA LEU A 18 -9.24 8.52 1.77
C LEU A 18 -10.69 8.19 1.45
N LEU A 19 -11.03 8.02 0.17
CA LEU A 19 -12.38 7.68 -0.26
C LEU A 19 -12.84 6.32 0.28
N ALA A 20 -11.99 5.30 0.21
CA ALA A 20 -12.26 3.99 0.81
C ALA A 20 -12.53 4.12 2.32
N SER A 21 -11.71 4.91 3.03
CA SER A 21 -11.93 5.20 4.46
C SER A 21 -13.24 5.93 4.74
N GLN A 22 -13.70 6.79 3.84
CA GLN A 22 -14.96 7.52 3.98
C GLN A 22 -16.17 6.61 3.71
N LEU A 23 -16.12 5.79 2.66
CA LEU A 23 -17.16 4.82 2.34
C LEU A 23 -17.34 3.82 3.49
N GLY A 24 -16.24 3.29 4.03
CA GLY A 24 -16.29 2.41 5.20
C GLY A 24 -16.87 3.05 6.46
N LYS A 25 -16.97 4.38 6.56
CA LYS A 25 -17.65 5.06 7.68
C LYS A 25 -19.15 5.24 7.45
N GLN A 26 -19.60 5.15 6.21
CA GLN A 26 -21.02 5.27 5.84
C GLN A 26 -21.77 3.95 6.08
N GLU A 27 -21.06 2.82 6.08
CA GLU A 27 -21.63 1.51 6.36
C GLU A 27 -22.02 1.34 7.84
N THR A 28 -23.19 0.75 8.08
CA THR A 28 -23.74 0.56 9.43
C THR A 28 -23.30 -0.75 10.07
N LEU A 29 -23.13 -1.80 9.27
CA LEU A 29 -22.69 -3.11 9.74
C LEU A 29 -21.16 -3.23 9.65
N LYS A 30 -20.53 -3.73 10.72
CA LYS A 30 -19.07 -3.93 10.76
C LYS A 30 -18.56 -4.83 9.64
N THR A 31 -19.37 -5.79 9.18
CA THR A 31 -19.04 -6.69 8.06
C THR A 31 -18.88 -5.92 6.76
N ASP A 32 -19.73 -4.93 6.52
CA ASP A 32 -19.72 -4.13 5.28
C ASP A 32 -18.63 -3.05 5.31
N GLN A 33 -18.20 -2.63 6.50
CA GLN A 33 -17.05 -1.73 6.69
C GLN A 33 -15.71 -2.38 6.33
N LEU A 34 -15.62 -3.70 6.45
CA LEU A 34 -14.34 -4.40 6.41
C LEU A 34 -13.66 -4.37 5.02
N PRO A 35 -14.35 -4.62 3.89
CA PRO A 35 -13.74 -4.48 2.57
C PRO A 35 -13.15 -3.09 2.33
N TYR A 36 -13.86 -2.03 2.75
CA TYR A 36 -13.39 -0.66 2.64
C TYR A 36 -12.16 -0.40 3.51
N ARG A 37 -12.09 -1.00 4.69
CA ARG A 37 -10.92 -0.91 5.57
C ARG A 37 -9.71 -1.61 4.97
N ILE A 38 -9.89 -2.80 4.39
CA ILE A 38 -8.82 -3.53 3.69
C ILE A 38 -8.31 -2.71 2.51
N MET A 39 -9.21 -2.19 1.67
CA MET A 39 -8.85 -1.31 0.55
C MET A 39 -8.13 -0.05 1.01
N ALA A 40 -8.59 0.59 2.09
CA ALA A 40 -7.95 1.78 2.62
C ALA A 40 -6.51 1.51 3.10
N ASP A 41 -6.28 0.41 3.83
CA ASP A 41 -4.94 0.03 4.27
C ASP A 41 -4.05 -0.37 3.08
N LEU A 42 -4.56 -1.13 2.09
CA LEU A 42 -3.83 -1.48 0.87
C LEU A 42 -3.44 -0.23 0.06
N PHE A 43 -4.37 0.70 -0.18
CA PHE A 43 -4.06 1.93 -0.90
C PHE A 43 -3.09 2.82 -0.12
N ARG A 44 -3.18 2.87 1.22
CA ARG A 44 -2.14 3.54 2.01
C ARG A 44 -0.79 2.87 1.85
N ALA A 45 -0.71 1.54 1.80
CA ALA A 45 0.55 0.86 1.55
C ALA A 45 1.17 1.31 0.22
N GLN A 46 0.39 1.27 -0.85
CA GLN A 46 0.80 1.68 -2.20
C GLN A 46 1.25 3.14 -2.25
N GLU A 47 0.47 4.06 -1.67
CA GLU A 47 0.83 5.48 -1.58
C GLU A 47 2.22 5.67 -0.97
N GLN A 48 2.52 5.01 0.16
CA GLN A 48 3.83 5.14 0.81
C GLN A 48 4.97 4.63 -0.08
N VAL A 49 4.76 3.52 -0.78
CA VAL A 49 5.76 2.97 -1.71
C VAL A 49 6.00 3.91 -2.88
N TYR A 50 4.94 4.44 -3.49
CA TYR A 50 5.09 5.40 -4.58
C TYR A 50 5.73 6.71 -4.10
N GLN A 51 5.47 7.19 -2.88
CA GLN A 51 6.20 8.32 -2.31
C GLN A 51 7.69 7.99 -2.13
N ALA A 52 8.01 6.80 -1.67
CA ALA A 52 9.40 6.33 -1.55
C ALA A 52 10.10 6.29 -2.91
N MET A 53 9.43 5.77 -3.95
CA MET A 53 9.93 5.76 -5.33
C MET A 53 10.18 7.18 -5.87
N ALA A 54 9.25 8.11 -5.61
CA ALA A 54 9.41 9.50 -6.04
C ALA A 54 10.64 10.16 -5.40
N LEU A 55 10.85 9.94 -4.10
CA LEU A 55 12.02 10.45 -3.39
C LEU A 55 13.31 9.76 -3.86
N PHE A 56 13.27 8.45 -4.14
CA PHE A 56 14.42 7.73 -4.69
C PHE A 56 14.85 8.31 -6.04
N GLN A 57 13.91 8.55 -6.95
CA GLN A 57 14.17 9.21 -8.24
C GLN A 57 14.74 10.62 -8.04
N GLN A 58 14.16 11.42 -7.15
CA GLN A 58 14.66 12.77 -6.84
C GLN A 58 16.07 12.78 -6.24
N SER A 59 16.45 11.72 -5.53
CA SER A 59 17.81 11.55 -4.98
C SER A 59 18.85 11.14 -6.02
N GLY A 60 18.43 10.92 -7.27
CA GLY A 60 19.29 10.39 -8.34
C GLY A 60 19.55 8.88 -8.18
N GLU A 61 18.59 8.15 -7.61
CA GLU A 61 18.57 6.68 -7.52
C GLU A 61 19.80 6.09 -6.82
N ARG A 62 20.30 6.77 -5.78
CA ARG A 62 21.48 6.36 -5.04
C ARG A 62 21.15 5.39 -3.92
N VAL A 63 21.91 4.31 -3.85
CA VAL A 63 21.86 3.30 -2.77
C VAL A 63 23.14 3.42 -1.93
N PRO A 64 23.07 3.33 -0.58
CA PRO A 64 21.88 3.16 0.24
C PRO A 64 20.97 4.40 0.22
N VAL A 65 19.65 4.17 0.27
CA VAL A 65 18.69 5.26 0.33
C VAL A 65 18.66 5.91 1.71
N SER A 66 18.08 7.11 1.79
CA SER A 66 17.91 7.81 3.07
C SER A 66 16.99 7.05 4.03
N SER A 67 17.16 7.27 5.34
CA SER A 67 16.29 6.71 6.38
C SER A 67 14.82 7.11 6.20
N GLY A 68 14.54 8.27 5.58
CA GLY A 68 13.19 8.69 5.23
C GLY A 68 12.53 7.78 4.20
N ILE A 69 13.24 7.40 3.13
CA ILE A 69 12.75 6.47 2.11
C ILE A 69 12.49 5.09 2.73
N CYS A 70 13.40 4.59 3.57
CA CYS A 70 13.19 3.32 4.28
C CYS A 70 12.03 3.35 5.28
N SER A 71 11.78 4.49 5.92
CA SER A 71 10.64 4.67 6.81
C SER A 71 9.32 4.60 6.06
N LEU A 72 9.25 5.19 4.85
CA LEU A 72 8.07 5.09 3.97
C LEU A 72 7.82 3.64 3.53
N LEU A 73 8.86 2.91 3.09
CA LEU A 73 8.73 1.49 2.76
C LEU A 73 8.26 0.67 3.97
N SER A 74 8.81 0.93 5.16
CA SER A 74 8.41 0.22 6.38
C SER A 74 6.95 0.49 6.76
N LEU A 75 6.49 1.74 6.61
CA LEU A 75 5.09 2.09 6.82
C LEU A 75 4.19 1.41 5.77
N GLY A 76 4.64 1.36 4.51
CA GLY A 76 3.98 0.64 3.43
C GLY A 76 3.78 -0.85 3.77
N LYS A 77 4.86 -1.52 4.21
CA LYS A 77 4.83 -2.93 4.64
C LYS A 77 3.83 -3.18 5.76
N GLN A 78 3.85 -2.34 6.79
CA GLN A 78 2.94 -2.46 7.94
C GLN A 78 1.47 -2.32 7.51
N ARG A 79 1.19 -1.43 6.56
CA ARG A 79 -0.16 -1.22 6.01
C ARG A 79 -0.62 -2.42 5.18
N ALA A 80 0.24 -2.94 4.30
CA ALA A 80 -0.06 -4.14 3.52
C ALA A 80 -0.29 -5.36 4.43
N ALA A 81 0.54 -5.53 5.46
CA ALA A 81 0.38 -6.62 6.44
C ALA A 81 -0.96 -6.53 7.20
N ARG A 82 -1.36 -5.31 7.60
CA ARG A 82 -2.65 -5.08 8.25
C ARG A 82 -3.83 -5.35 7.31
N ALA A 83 -3.71 -4.95 6.05
CA ALA A 83 -4.73 -5.25 5.04
C ALA A 83 -4.86 -6.76 4.83
N GLN A 84 -3.74 -7.48 4.75
CA GLN A 84 -3.68 -8.93 4.66
C GLN A 84 -4.32 -9.60 5.88
N GLU A 85 -3.97 -9.20 7.10
CA GLU A 85 -4.53 -9.75 8.35
C GLU A 85 -6.04 -9.57 8.40
N ASN A 86 -6.53 -8.36 8.12
CA ASN A 86 -7.96 -8.08 8.08
C ASN A 86 -8.68 -8.89 7.00
N ASN A 87 -8.02 -9.11 5.85
CA ASN A 87 -8.58 -9.94 4.79
C ASN A 87 -8.68 -11.39 5.26
N SER A 88 -7.61 -12.00 5.79
CA SER A 88 -7.63 -13.41 6.24
C SER A 88 -8.64 -13.72 7.35
N ILE A 89 -9.08 -12.73 8.13
CA ILE A 89 -10.13 -12.89 9.17
C ILE A 89 -11.53 -13.04 8.53
N THR A 90 -11.76 -12.41 7.38
CA THR A 90 -13.01 -12.57 6.63
C THR A 90 -13.01 -13.91 5.91
N GLY A 91 -14.12 -14.65 5.96
CA GLY A 91 -14.25 -15.91 5.23
C GLY A 91 -13.99 -15.74 3.73
N THR A 92 -13.43 -16.79 3.12
CA THR A 92 -13.15 -16.88 1.68
C THR A 92 -14.44 -17.04 0.87
N GLY A 93 -14.41 -16.65 -0.41
CA GLY A 93 -15.47 -17.03 -1.36
C GLY A 93 -16.10 -15.92 -2.19
N THR A 94 -15.60 -14.68 -2.12
CA THR A 94 -15.95 -13.63 -3.09
C THR A 94 -14.74 -13.25 -3.93
N GLU A 95 -14.94 -12.99 -5.22
CA GLU A 95 -13.87 -12.58 -6.15
C GLU A 95 -13.12 -11.33 -5.65
N VAL A 96 -13.83 -10.41 -4.99
CA VAL A 96 -13.23 -9.20 -4.41
C VAL A 96 -12.26 -9.54 -3.29
N HIS A 97 -12.63 -10.48 -2.42
CA HIS A 97 -11.79 -10.91 -1.31
C HIS A 97 -10.51 -11.59 -1.80
N ASP A 98 -10.63 -12.49 -2.77
CA ASP A 98 -9.49 -13.22 -3.35
C ASP A 98 -8.56 -12.25 -4.08
N ARG A 99 -9.12 -11.27 -4.81
CA ARG A 99 -8.33 -10.22 -5.45
C ARG A 99 -7.59 -9.36 -4.43
N LEU A 100 -8.26 -8.92 -3.37
CA LEU A 100 -7.62 -8.12 -2.31
C LEU A 100 -6.51 -8.93 -1.63
N HIS A 101 -6.73 -10.22 -1.39
CA HIS A 101 -5.73 -11.12 -0.82
C HIS A 101 -4.48 -11.19 -1.69
N GLN A 102 -4.68 -11.42 -2.99
CA GLN A 102 -3.58 -11.48 -3.94
C GLN A 102 -2.80 -10.16 -3.98
N GLN A 103 -3.51 -9.03 -4.05
CA GLN A 103 -2.86 -7.73 -4.09
C GLN A 103 -2.11 -7.40 -2.80
N THR A 104 -2.65 -7.73 -1.62
CA THR A 104 -1.94 -7.46 -0.36
C THR A 104 -0.66 -8.28 -0.22
N MET A 105 -0.66 -9.55 -0.68
CA MET A 105 0.56 -10.36 -0.73
C MET A 105 1.57 -9.80 -1.73
N GLU A 106 1.13 -9.49 -2.95
CA GLU A 106 2.01 -8.91 -3.99
C GLU A 106 2.71 -7.65 -3.49
N TRP A 107 1.98 -6.75 -2.81
CA TRP A 107 2.57 -5.53 -2.26
C TRP A 107 3.48 -5.78 -1.05
N LEU A 108 3.29 -6.85 -0.28
CA LEU A 108 4.23 -7.24 0.76
C LEU A 108 5.57 -7.69 0.15
N ASP A 109 5.51 -8.46 -0.93
CA ASP A 109 6.69 -8.94 -1.65
C ASP A 109 7.43 -7.78 -2.31
N ILE A 110 6.73 -6.93 -3.07
CA ILE A 110 7.31 -5.72 -3.70
C ILE A 110 8.02 -4.85 -2.66
N VAL A 111 7.40 -4.60 -1.51
CA VAL A 111 8.03 -3.78 -0.47
C VAL A 111 9.26 -4.47 0.13
N GLY A 112 9.22 -5.79 0.32
CA GLY A 112 10.36 -6.57 0.76
C GLY A 112 11.54 -6.47 -0.21
N GLU A 113 11.29 -6.68 -1.50
CA GLU A 113 12.28 -6.57 -2.56
C GLU A 113 12.91 -5.17 -2.60
N LEU A 114 12.09 -4.10 -2.55
CA LEU A 114 12.58 -2.73 -2.53
C LEU A 114 13.43 -2.43 -1.28
N GLN A 115 13.06 -2.94 -0.10
CA GLN A 115 13.85 -2.74 1.11
C GLN A 115 15.24 -3.38 1.00
N GLU A 116 15.34 -4.56 0.38
CA GLU A 116 16.61 -5.24 0.12
C GLU A 116 17.43 -4.52 -0.96
N GLU A 117 16.82 -4.23 -2.10
CA GLU A 117 17.48 -3.57 -3.24
C GLU A 117 18.01 -2.18 -2.88
N TRP A 118 17.22 -1.41 -2.13
CA TRP A 118 17.59 -0.05 -1.73
C TRP A 118 18.43 0.00 -0.45
N ALA A 119 18.85 -1.16 0.04
CA ALA A 119 19.71 -1.34 1.20
C ALA A 119 19.20 -0.62 2.46
N CYS A 120 17.92 -0.81 2.77
CA CYS A 120 17.35 -0.35 4.04
C CYS A 120 17.94 -1.15 5.21
N ARG A 121 18.55 -0.44 6.16
CA ARG A 121 19.22 -1.00 7.35
C ARG A 121 18.59 -0.49 8.63
#